data_AF-X1IPF3-F1
#
_entry.id   AF-X1IPF3-F1
#
_cell.length_a   1.000
_cell.length_b   1.000
_cell.length_c   1.000
_cell.angle_alpha   90.00
_cell.angle_beta   90.00
_cell.angle_gamma   90.00
#
_symmetry.space_group_name_H-M   'P 1'
#
loop_
_entity.id
_entity.type
_entity.pdbx_description
1 polymer ?
#
loop_
_entity_poly.entity_id
_entity_poly.type
_entity_poly.pdbx_seq_one_letter_code
_entity_poly.pdbx_strand_id
1 'polypeptide(L)' 'FWLAKAGALAEEMRARVKGIEPKLTREVVEVYKHHWAYSCEKATEELGYEVTPMADGLAATVAWVKEAIEDGRIK' A
#
# COMPACT_ATOMS: atom_id res chain seq x y z
N PHE A 1 17.83 0.02 -6.95
CA PHE A 1 17.37 0.57 -5.65
C PHE A 1 18.01 1.90 -5.25
N TRP A 2 19.29 2.18 -5.55
CA TRP A 2 19.91 3.48 -5.23
C TRP A 2 19.21 4.70 -5.86
N LEU A 3 18.77 4.60 -7.12
CA LEU A 3 17.98 5.65 -7.78
C LEU A 3 16.65 5.91 -7.06
N ALA A 4 15.94 4.86 -6.65
CA ALA A 4 14.69 4.98 -5.89
C ALA A 4 14.92 5.64 -4.52
N LYS A 5 16.02 5.29 -3.82
CA LYS A 5 16.40 5.95 -2.56
C LYS A 5 16.72 7.43 -2.74
N ALA A 6 17.46 7.78 -3.80
CA ALA A 6 17.77 9.17 -4.12
C ALA A 6 16.50 9.98 -4.43
N GLY A 7 15.58 9.42 -5.20
CA GLY A 7 14.27 10.02 -5.47
C GLY A 7 13.43 10.20 -4.20
N ALA A 8 13.37 9.18 -3.35
CA ALA A 8 12.68 9.25 -2.07
C ALA A 8 13.29 10.29 -1.13
N LEU A 9 14.62 10.43 -1.08
CA LEU A 9 15.28 11.49 -0.32
C LEU A 9 14.88 12.89 -0.82
N ALA A 10 14.84 13.09 -2.13
CA ALA A 10 14.42 14.36 -2.72
C ALA A 10 12.95 14.68 -2.38
N GLU A 11 12.06 13.69 -2.44
CA GLU A 11 10.65 13.84 -2.04
C GLU A 11 10.51 14.16 -0.55
N GLU A 12 11.22 13.47 0.33
CA GLU A 12 11.24 13.74 1.78
C GLU A 12 11.72 15.16 2.08
N MET A 13 12.79 15.63 1.42
CA MET A 13 13.28 17.00 1.59
C MET A 13 12.24 18.02 1.13
N ARG A 14 11.62 17.80 -0.03
CA ARG A 14 10.56 18.67 -0.56
C ARG A 14 9.34 18.70 0.37
N ALA A 15 8.94 17.56 0.89
CA ALA A 15 7.83 17.39 1.83
C ALA A 15 8.07 18.16 3.14
N ARG A 16 9.27 18.06 3.71
CA ARG A 16 9.67 18.81 4.91
C ARG A 16 9.60 20.32 4.71
N VAL A 17 10.04 20.82 3.55
CA VAL A 17 10.00 22.26 3.24
C VAL A 17 8.56 22.74 3.02
N LYS A 18 7.71 21.93 2.39
CA LYS A 18 6.33 22.29 2.05
C LYS A 18 5.30 21.96 3.14
N GLY A 19 5.69 21.25 4.20
CA GLY A 19 4.77 20.78 5.23
C GLY A 19 3.72 19.79 4.71
N ILE A 20 4.02 19.05 3.64
CA ILE A 20 3.13 18.04 3.05
C ILE A 20 3.65 16.63 3.30
N GLU A 21 2.80 15.63 3.17
CA GLU A 21 3.22 14.23 3.25
C GLU A 21 4.03 13.82 2.00
N PRO A 22 5.19 13.14 2.16
CA PRO A 22 5.94 12.62 1.03
C PRO A 22 5.20 11.43 0.40
N LYS A 23 5.12 11.40 -0.93
CA LYS A 23 4.51 10.27 -1.66
C LYS A 23 5.33 8.99 -1.59
N LEU A 24 6.64 9.11 -1.37
CA LEU A 24 7.56 8.00 -1.27
C LEU A 24 8.65 8.33 -0.25
N THR A 25 8.83 7.47 0.74
CA THR A 25 9.91 7.57 1.73
C THR A 25 11.00 6.55 1.43
N ARG A 26 12.21 6.79 1.94
CA ARG A 26 13.31 5.84 1.83
C ARG A 26 13.00 4.51 2.54
N GLU A 27 12.19 4.55 3.58
CA GLU A 27 11.70 3.37 4.30
C GLU A 27 10.77 2.52 3.42
N VAL A 28 9.83 3.14 2.71
CA VAL A 28 8.97 2.44 1.74
C VAL A 28 9.79 1.77 0.64
N VAL A 29 10.89 2.40 0.19
CA VAL A 29 11.83 1.76 -0.76
C VAL A 29 12.49 0.50 -0.17
N GLU A 30 12.78 0.47 1.13
CA GLU A 30 13.29 -0.74 1.78
C GLU A 30 12.21 -1.82 1.90
N VAL A 31 10.96 -1.47 2.21
CA VAL A 31 9.84 -2.43 2.19
C VAL A 31 9.75 -3.11 0.83
N TYR A 32 9.74 -2.36 -0.28
CA TYR A 32 9.64 -2.95 -1.62
C TYR A 32 10.82 -3.86 -2.04
N LYS A 33 11.95 -3.83 -1.33
CA LYS A 33 13.10 -4.71 -1.63
C LYS A 33 12.92 -6.13 -1.14
N HIS A 34 12.02 -6.35 -0.18
CA HIS A 34 11.83 -7.65 0.45
C HIS A 34 10.56 -8.33 -0.07
N HIS A 35 10.58 -9.66 -0.12
CA HIS A 35 9.40 -10.45 -0.41
C HIS A 35 8.63 -10.65 0.89
N TRP A 36 7.56 -9.88 1.07
CA TRP A 36 6.71 -9.90 2.28
C TRP A 36 5.55 -10.90 2.20
N ALA A 37 5.53 -11.78 1.20
CA ALA A 37 4.52 -12.81 1.09
C ALA A 37 4.77 -13.89 2.16
N TYR A 38 4.05 -13.78 3.27
CA TYR A 38 4.05 -14.79 4.33
C TYR A 38 2.94 -15.81 4.13
N SER A 39 3.15 -17.03 4.65
CA SER A 39 2.11 -18.05 4.72
C SER A 39 1.03 -17.63 5.71
N CYS A 40 -0.24 -17.85 5.32
CA CYS A 40 -1.40 -17.71 6.21
C CYS A 40 -1.84 -19.04 6.82
N GLU A 41 -1.12 -20.15 6.59
CA GLU A 41 -1.51 -21.51 7.01
C GLU A 41 -1.87 -21.58 8.49
N LYS A 42 -1.06 -20.99 9.37
CA LYS A 42 -1.33 -20.96 10.81
C LYS A 42 -2.69 -20.32 11.13
N ALA A 43 -3.04 -19.22 10.45
CA ALA A 43 -4.31 -18.55 10.66
C ALA A 43 -5.48 -19.41 10.14
N THR A 44 -5.28 -20.11 9.03
CA THR A 44 -6.27 -21.05 8.50
C THR A 44 -6.50 -22.22 9.48
N GLU A 45 -5.44 -22.80 10.03
CA GLU A 45 -5.53 -23.93 10.96
C GLU A 45 -6.09 -23.55 12.34
N GLU A 46 -5.61 -22.45 12.93
CA GLU A 46 -5.94 -22.10 14.31
C GLU A 46 -7.18 -21.21 14.44
N LEU A 47 -7.49 -20.41 13.41
CA LEU A 47 -8.56 -19.41 13.45
C LEU A 47 -9.68 -19.67 12.45
N GLY A 48 -9.56 -20.71 11.61
CA GLY A 48 -10.50 -20.94 10.51
C GLY A 48 -10.48 -19.82 9.47
N TYR A 49 -9.35 -19.13 9.32
CA TYR A 49 -9.22 -18.03 8.37
C TYR A 49 -9.20 -18.51 6.92
N GLU A 50 -10.05 -17.92 6.09
CA GLU A 50 -10.11 -18.17 4.65
C GLU A 50 -9.63 -16.92 3.88
N VAL A 51 -8.61 -17.11 3.04
CA VAL A 51 -8.06 -16.03 2.21
C VAL A 51 -9.04 -15.71 1.09
N THR A 52 -9.49 -14.46 1.03
CA THR A 52 -10.23 -13.97 -0.15
C THR A 52 -9.31 -13.97 -1.37
N PRO A 53 -9.70 -14.58 -2.51
CA PRO A 53 -8.91 -14.53 -3.72
C PRO A 53 -8.60 -13.10 -4.16
N MET A 54 -7.38 -12.85 -4.62
CA MET A 54 -6.92 -11.50 -5.00
C MET A 54 -7.83 -10.83 -6.03
N ALA A 55 -8.32 -11.59 -7.01
CA ALA A 55 -9.21 -11.07 -8.04
C ALA A 55 -10.53 -10.54 -7.45
N ASP A 56 -11.12 -11.28 -6.52
CA ASP A 56 -12.40 -10.94 -5.91
C ASP A 56 -12.26 -9.74 -4.98
N GLY A 57 -11.22 -9.75 -4.13
CA GLY A 57 -10.91 -8.63 -3.24
C GLY A 57 -10.60 -7.34 -3.99
N LEU A 58 -9.85 -7.42 -5.11
CA LEU A 58 -9.56 -6.25 -5.94
C LEU A 58 -10.81 -5.72 -6.64
N ALA A 59 -11.66 -6.61 -7.18
CA ALA A 59 -12.91 -6.21 -7.82
C ALA A 59 -13.84 -5.48 -6.82
N ALA A 60 -14.01 -6.03 -5.62
CA ALA A 60 -14.79 -5.41 -4.55
C ALA A 60 -14.22 -4.04 -4.14
N THR A 61 -12.90 -3.94 -4.01
CA THR A 61 -12.23 -2.68 -3.64
C THR A 61 -12.44 -1.61 -4.71
N VAL A 62 -12.28 -1.94 -5.99
CA VAL A 62 -12.49 -1.00 -7.10
C VAL A 62 -13.95 -0.56 -7.17
N ALA A 63 -14.90 -1.47 -7.00
CA ALA A 63 -16.31 -1.14 -6.95
C ALA A 63 -16.61 -0.14 -5.82
N TRP A 64 -16.10 -0.41 -4.61
CA TRP A 64 -16.23 0.48 -3.46
C TRP A 64 -15.61 1.86 -3.71
N VAL A 65 -14.41 1.94 -4.31
CA VAL A 65 -13.77 3.22 -4.63
C VAL A 65 -14.62 4.03 -5.60
N LYS A 66 -15.21 3.40 -6.62
CA LYS A 66 -16.08 4.08 -7.59
C LYS A 66 -17.32 4.66 -6.92
N GLU A 67 -18.02 3.85 -6.13
CA GLU A 67 -19.18 4.29 -5.36
C GLU A 67 -18.80 5.45 -4.40
N ALA A 68 -17.65 5.34 -3.74
CA ALA A 68 -17.17 6.39 -2.84
C ALA A 68 -16.84 7.70 -3.54
N ILE A 69 -16.40 7.65 -4.80
CA ILE A 69 -16.19 8.84 -5.64
C ILE A 69 -17.56 9.42 -6.06
N GLU A 70 -18.50 8.58 -6.48
CA GLU A 70 -19.85 8.98 -6.88
C GLU A 70 -20.62 9.65 -5.72
N ASP A 71 -20.47 9.13 -4.51
CA ASP A 71 -21.04 9.68 -3.28
C ASP A 71 -20.30 10.93 -2.75
N GLY A 72 -19.14 11.28 -3.32
CA GLY A 72 -18.29 12.38 -2.86
C GLY A 72 -17.55 12.13 -1.53
N ARG A 73 -17.47 10.88 -1.07
CA ARG A 73 -16.70 10.45 0.12
C ARG A 73 -15.20 10.49 -0.13
N ILE A 74 -14.79 10.22 -1.36
CA ILE A 74 -13.41 10.29 -1.85
C ILE A 74 -13.37 11.34 -2.97
N LYS A 75 -12.36 12.21 -2.96
CA LYS A 75 -12.15 13.25 -3.96
C LYS A 75 -11.24 12.78 -5.08
#